data_AF-A0A7C2G9L9-F1
#
_entry.id   AF-A0A7C2G9L9-F1
#
_cell.length_a   1.000
_cell.length_b   1.000
_cell.length_c   1.000
_cell.angle_alpha   90.00
_cell.angle_beta   90.00
_cell.angle_gamma   90.00
#
_symmetry.space_group_name_H-M   'P 1'
#
loop_
_entity.id
_entity.type
_entity.pdbx_description
1 polymer ?
#
loop_
_entity_poly.entity_id
_entity_poly.type
_entity_poly.pdbx_seq_one_letter_code
_entity_poly.pdbx_strand_id
1 'polypeptide(L)'
;MSAETRRFAWGSYGFVSDRGLNPRRPVNEDSFLIVEEAGLFAVADGVGGQNAGEIASRMAMEVLREHFSRRVRGDRVRYLEQVIAYLNGSLREMAMSEEPLSGMATTLALLLLEPRHAIICHVGDSRVYRFASGKLYRETIDHTLVEAEHLGGVSILEYTKKYVLTRALGIGEEVIPDVKKIGLEPNTTFLLCTDGVTRHVTDEELQDLLARESDPQRACDRLKEWCYERGARDNFTAIVVRVDVVRARSERSRGGGAWRGGEHPASHPEARSISPDDREGRALERPSSRALIERFRYLGRVYGAVILMALLGAVVLFLAGMVVERRRAEGQIPALSMAERAHAHLDRAIRSFRAGQYTEAERLLEEGMRLDPSNSLYPHWLGRVRFALGRYREAAESFQRAAELRGSEENWLFAAAAWEAAGEPSRARESMRQYIRMSTAEVGSAEGR
;
A
#
# COMPACT_ATOMS: atom_id res chain seq x y z
N MET A 1 -24.79 -4.92 -22.00
CA MET A 1 -24.01 -4.48 -23.17
C MET A 1 -22.57 -4.83 -22.85
N SER A 2 -21.95 -5.80 -23.53
CA SER A 2 -20.55 -6.14 -23.24
C SER A 2 -19.70 -4.91 -23.59
N ALA A 3 -18.90 -4.44 -22.63
CA ALA A 3 -17.93 -3.39 -22.90
C ALA A 3 -16.98 -3.91 -23.99
N GLU A 4 -16.68 -3.08 -24.99
CA GLU A 4 -15.73 -3.43 -26.05
C GLU A 4 -14.29 -3.34 -25.51
N THR A 5 -13.46 -4.30 -25.91
CA THR A 5 -12.03 -4.33 -25.62
C THR A 5 -11.34 -3.10 -26.19
N ARG A 6 -10.62 -2.38 -25.34
CA ARG A 6 -9.95 -1.13 -25.70
C ARG A 6 -8.51 -1.37 -26.11
N ARG A 7 -7.97 -0.52 -26.98
CA ARG A 7 -6.61 -0.65 -27.52
C ARG A 7 -5.83 0.64 -27.30
N PHE A 8 -4.53 0.49 -27.07
CA PHE A 8 -3.57 1.58 -26.93
C PHE A 8 -2.29 1.24 -27.68
N ALA A 9 -1.30 2.15 -27.67
CA ALA A 9 -0.10 2.05 -28.52
C ALA A 9 0.72 0.75 -28.36
N TRP A 10 0.58 0.04 -27.24
CA TRP A 10 1.38 -1.15 -26.91
C TRP A 10 0.55 -2.42 -26.69
N GLY A 11 -0.77 -2.36 -26.87
CA GLY A 11 -1.64 -3.54 -26.78
C GLY A 11 -3.09 -3.21 -26.51
N SER A 12 -3.73 -4.01 -25.65
CA SER A 12 -5.15 -3.89 -25.31
C SER A 12 -5.38 -3.93 -23.80
N TYR A 13 -6.52 -3.44 -23.36
CA TYR A 13 -6.91 -3.48 -21.96
C TYR A 13 -8.43 -3.59 -21.78
N GLY A 14 -8.82 -4.07 -20.60
CA GLY A 14 -10.17 -4.10 -20.10
C GLY A 14 -10.17 -3.71 -18.63
N PHE A 15 -11.33 -3.31 -18.11
CA PHE A 15 -11.46 -3.00 -16.68
C PHE A 15 -12.87 -3.29 -16.17
N VAL A 16 -12.97 -3.43 -14.86
CA VAL A 16 -14.23 -3.44 -14.12
C VAL A 16 -14.01 -2.72 -12.80
N SER A 17 -15.00 -1.94 -12.36
CA SER A 17 -15.07 -1.40 -11.01
C SER A 17 -16.54 -1.43 -10.61
N ASP A 18 -16.83 -1.96 -9.43
CA ASP A 18 -18.20 -2.15 -8.95
C ASP A 18 -18.26 -2.01 -7.43
N ARG A 19 -19.36 -1.46 -6.93
CA ARG A 19 -19.61 -1.28 -5.48
C ARG A 19 -19.74 -2.64 -4.78
N GLY A 20 -20.13 -3.69 -5.50
CA GLY A 20 -20.47 -4.98 -4.93
C GLY A 20 -21.85 -4.98 -4.25
N LEU A 21 -22.08 -5.97 -3.38
CA LEU A 21 -23.39 -6.25 -2.79
C LEU A 21 -23.48 -5.92 -1.30
N ASN A 22 -22.36 -5.62 -0.64
CA ASN A 22 -22.34 -5.37 0.79
C ASN A 22 -23.12 -4.08 1.16
N PRO A 23 -24.19 -4.15 1.98
CA PRO A 23 -24.95 -2.97 2.39
C PRO A 23 -24.17 -2.05 3.33
N ARG A 24 -23.11 -2.55 3.99
CA ARG A 24 -22.21 -1.74 4.83
C ARG A 24 -21.26 -0.86 4.02
N ARG A 25 -21.18 -1.06 2.70
CA ARG A 25 -20.39 -0.28 1.74
C ARG A 25 -21.33 0.46 0.77
N PRO A 26 -22.01 1.52 1.21
CA PRO A 26 -23.01 2.20 0.38
C PRO A 26 -22.41 2.93 -0.82
N VAL A 27 -21.11 3.22 -0.77
CA VAL A 27 -20.33 3.91 -1.81
C VAL A 27 -19.25 2.97 -2.34
N ASN A 28 -18.85 3.17 -3.60
CA ASN A 28 -17.66 2.54 -4.14
C ASN A 28 -16.45 3.43 -3.79
N GLU A 29 -15.65 2.99 -2.82
CA GLU A 29 -14.45 3.68 -2.36
C GLU A 29 -13.22 3.31 -3.19
N ASP A 30 -13.33 2.35 -4.11
CA ASP A 30 -12.30 2.07 -5.10
C ASP A 30 -12.27 3.14 -6.20
N SER A 31 -11.06 3.45 -6.67
CA SER A 31 -10.83 4.27 -7.86
C SER A 31 -9.80 3.62 -8.78
N PHE A 32 -9.89 3.94 -10.07
CA PHE A 32 -8.91 3.50 -11.06
C PHE A 32 -8.56 4.60 -12.05
N LEU A 33 -7.38 4.48 -12.67
CA LEU A 33 -6.87 5.42 -13.65
C LEU A 33 -6.27 4.68 -14.84
N ILE A 34 -6.61 5.16 -16.03
CA ILE A 34 -6.01 4.75 -17.30
C ILE A 34 -5.60 6.02 -18.05
N VAL A 35 -4.32 6.13 -18.38
CA VAL A 35 -3.74 7.19 -19.22
C VAL A 35 -3.00 6.50 -20.36
N GLU A 36 -3.70 6.29 -21.47
CA GLU A 36 -3.22 5.48 -22.61
C GLU A 36 -1.93 6.05 -23.23
N GLU A 37 -1.82 7.37 -23.32
CA GLU A 37 -0.66 8.07 -23.91
C GLU A 37 0.60 7.91 -23.07
N ALA A 38 0.44 7.72 -21.76
CA ALA A 38 1.50 7.43 -20.82
C ALA A 38 1.71 5.92 -20.61
N GLY A 39 0.75 5.09 -21.05
CA GLY A 39 0.57 3.69 -20.64
C GLY A 39 0.61 3.51 -19.13
N LEU A 40 -0.04 4.40 -18.41
CA LEU A 40 -0.21 4.33 -16.97
C LEU A 40 -1.57 3.71 -16.66
N PHE A 41 -1.56 2.69 -15.81
CA PHE A 41 -2.73 2.02 -15.28
C PHE A 41 -2.57 1.97 -13.76
N ALA A 42 -3.61 2.34 -13.02
CA ALA A 42 -3.58 2.27 -11.56
C ALA A 42 -4.95 1.91 -10.99
N VAL A 43 -4.92 1.23 -9.85
CA VAL A 43 -6.09 0.99 -8.99
C VAL A 43 -5.74 1.40 -7.57
N ALA A 44 -6.76 1.82 -6.83
CA ALA A 44 -6.66 2.26 -5.45
C ALA A 44 -7.92 1.88 -4.70
N ASP A 45 -7.77 1.34 -3.50
CA ASP A 45 -8.82 1.04 -2.55
C ASP A 45 -8.79 2.10 -1.45
N GLY A 46 -9.86 2.89 -1.39
CA GLY A 46 -10.03 3.97 -0.44
C GLY A 46 -10.47 3.46 0.93
N VAL A 47 -9.76 3.87 1.98
CA VAL A 47 -10.08 3.54 3.37
C VAL A 47 -10.36 4.81 4.17
N GLY A 48 -11.50 4.85 4.85
CA GLY A 48 -11.90 5.97 5.70
C GLY A 48 -13.32 5.85 6.25
N GLY A 49 -13.64 6.60 7.30
CA GLY A 49 -15.02 6.75 7.77
C GLY A 49 -15.80 7.77 6.94
N GLN A 50 -17.14 7.74 6.98
CA GLN A 50 -18.02 8.75 6.35
C GLN A 50 -17.68 9.13 4.89
N ASN A 51 -17.36 8.15 4.03
CA ASN A 51 -16.99 8.30 2.61
C ASN A 51 -15.62 8.95 2.35
N ALA A 52 -14.77 9.13 3.36
CA ALA A 52 -13.46 9.72 3.18
C ALA A 52 -12.52 8.84 2.32
N GLY A 53 -12.78 7.53 2.24
CA GLY A 53 -12.05 6.60 1.36
C GLY A 53 -12.23 6.92 -0.12
N GLU A 54 -13.47 7.17 -0.56
CA GLU A 54 -13.80 7.57 -1.94
C GLU A 54 -13.03 8.83 -2.37
N ILE A 55 -12.94 9.82 -1.47
CA ILE A 55 -12.22 11.06 -1.73
C ILE A 55 -10.71 10.79 -1.83
N ALA A 56 -10.15 10.00 -0.92
CA ALA A 56 -8.73 9.66 -0.93
C ALA A 56 -8.31 8.90 -2.21
N SER A 57 -9.05 7.87 -2.60
CA SER A 57 -8.73 7.06 -3.78
C SER A 57 -8.90 7.87 -5.07
N ARG A 58 -9.92 8.74 -5.15
CA ARG A 58 -10.11 9.66 -6.28
C ARG A 58 -8.97 10.67 -6.40
N MET A 59 -8.60 11.30 -5.28
CA MET A 59 -7.50 12.27 -5.24
C MET A 59 -6.19 11.64 -5.73
N ALA A 60 -5.92 10.38 -5.36
CA ALA A 60 -4.77 9.64 -5.87
C ALA A 60 -4.78 9.54 -7.40
N MET A 61 -5.92 9.20 -8.00
CA MET A 61 -6.05 9.13 -9.46
C MET A 61 -5.92 10.50 -10.13
N GLU A 62 -6.44 11.57 -9.53
CA GLU A 62 -6.36 12.93 -10.06
C GLU A 62 -4.92 13.46 -10.09
N VAL A 63 -4.19 13.30 -8.98
CA VAL A 63 -2.77 13.69 -8.88
C VAL A 63 -1.93 12.91 -9.90
N LEU A 64 -2.13 11.59 -9.99
CA LEU A 64 -1.42 10.78 -10.99
C LEU A 64 -1.74 11.22 -12.42
N ARG A 65 -3.00 11.52 -12.73
CA ARG A 65 -3.40 12.02 -14.05
C ARG A 65 -2.72 13.34 -14.37
N GLU A 66 -2.69 14.29 -13.44
CA GLU A 66 -2.05 15.59 -13.64
C GLU A 66 -0.56 15.42 -13.98
N HIS A 67 0.17 14.64 -13.18
CA HIS A 67 1.61 14.45 -13.33
C HIS A 67 2.00 13.63 -14.57
N PHE A 68 1.16 12.68 -14.99
CA PHE A 68 1.47 11.78 -16.11
C PHE A 68 0.74 12.12 -17.42
N SER A 69 -0.15 13.12 -17.43
CA SER A 69 -0.72 13.68 -18.66
C SER A 69 0.32 14.35 -19.56
N ARG A 70 1.48 14.73 -19.00
CA ARG A 70 2.59 15.36 -19.72
C ARG A 70 3.76 14.40 -19.84
N ARG A 71 4.51 14.51 -20.94
CA ARG A 71 5.71 13.71 -21.17
C ARG A 71 6.84 14.16 -20.22
N VAL A 72 7.02 13.44 -19.12
CA VAL A 72 8.14 13.67 -18.20
C VAL A 72 9.43 13.12 -18.81
N ARG A 73 10.50 13.91 -18.79
CA ARG A 73 11.86 13.48 -19.18
C ARG A 73 12.65 13.17 -17.91
N GLY A 74 13.54 12.18 -17.98
CA GLY A 74 14.42 11.82 -16.88
C GLY A 74 14.08 10.47 -16.26
N ASP A 75 14.52 10.27 -15.03
CA ASP A 75 14.33 9.04 -14.27
C ASP A 75 12.87 8.91 -13.82
N ARG A 76 12.13 7.97 -14.43
CA ARG A 76 10.72 7.73 -14.14
C ARG A 76 10.48 7.11 -12.77
N VAL A 77 11.42 6.31 -12.26
CA VAL A 77 11.28 5.70 -10.92
C VAL A 77 11.35 6.80 -9.88
N ARG A 78 12.40 7.62 -9.94
CA ARG A 78 12.56 8.76 -9.03
C ARG A 78 11.42 9.76 -9.14
N TYR A 79 10.94 10.03 -10.35
CA TYR A 79 9.79 10.92 -10.54
C TYR A 79 8.52 10.35 -9.90
N LEU A 80 8.27 9.05 -10.06
CA LEU A 80 7.13 8.37 -9.46
C LEU A 80 7.20 8.44 -7.94
N GLU A 81 8.35 8.15 -7.33
CA GLU A 81 8.56 8.28 -5.88
C GLU A 81 8.25 9.70 -5.38
N GLN A 82 8.68 10.74 -6.12
CA GLN A 82 8.36 12.14 -5.79
C GLN A 82 6.85 12.43 -5.87
N VAL A 83 6.17 11.91 -6.89
CA VAL A 83 4.72 12.06 -7.03
C VAL A 83 3.98 11.34 -5.91
N ILE A 84 4.42 10.15 -5.50
CA ILE A 84 3.85 9.42 -4.37
C ILE A 84 4.07 10.16 -3.04
N ALA A 85 5.25 10.72 -2.82
CA ALA A 85 5.53 11.53 -1.64
C ALA A 85 4.66 12.79 -1.59
N TYR A 86 4.49 13.47 -2.73
CA TYR A 86 3.58 14.61 -2.87
C TYR A 86 2.13 14.21 -2.56
N LEU A 87 1.64 13.13 -3.19
CA LEU A 87 0.29 12.60 -2.96
C LEU A 87 0.04 12.27 -1.49
N ASN A 88 0.99 11.63 -0.81
CA ASN A 88 0.89 11.34 0.63
C ASN A 88 0.76 12.62 1.46
N GLY A 89 1.57 13.65 1.14
CA GLY A 89 1.51 14.95 1.78
C GLY A 89 0.15 15.63 1.59
N SER A 90 -0.37 15.64 0.36
CA SER A 90 -1.65 16.27 0.04
C SER A 90 -2.85 15.55 0.71
N LEU A 91 -2.84 14.22 0.74
CA LEU A 91 -3.85 13.45 1.48
C LEU A 91 -3.83 13.78 2.98
N ARG A 92 -2.63 13.85 3.57
CA ARG A 92 -2.49 14.20 4.99
C ARG A 92 -2.95 15.61 5.30
N GLU A 93 -2.60 16.58 4.46
CA GLU A 93 -3.00 17.97 4.63
C GLU A 93 -4.53 18.08 4.68
N MET A 94 -5.20 17.45 3.71
CA MET A 94 -6.66 17.42 3.64
C MET A 94 -7.30 16.66 4.82
N ALA A 95 -6.73 15.52 5.23
CA ALA A 95 -7.18 14.76 6.40
C ALA A 95 -7.04 15.54 7.73
N MET A 96 -6.09 16.48 7.81
CA MET A 96 -5.88 17.33 8.98
C MET A 96 -6.71 18.61 8.95
N SER A 97 -7.06 19.11 7.75
CA SER A 97 -7.81 20.37 7.59
C SER A 97 -9.32 20.19 7.70
N GLU A 98 -9.84 19.01 7.36
CA GLU A 98 -11.27 18.74 7.29
C GLU A 98 -11.65 17.59 8.23
N GLU A 99 -12.39 17.90 9.31
CA GLU A 99 -12.83 16.90 10.30
C GLU A 99 -13.58 15.70 9.69
N PRO A 100 -14.47 15.85 8.67
CA PRO A 100 -15.12 14.72 8.01
C PRO A 100 -14.16 13.79 7.25
N LEU A 101 -12.97 14.28 6.90
CA LEU A 101 -11.94 13.53 6.15
C LEU A 101 -10.84 12.98 7.07
N SER A 102 -11.04 13.06 8.39
CA SER A 102 -10.08 12.55 9.36
C SER A 102 -9.82 11.07 9.14
N GLY A 103 -8.55 10.72 9.00
CA GLY A 103 -8.11 9.35 8.79
C GLY A 103 -8.34 8.82 7.36
N MET A 104 -8.65 9.68 6.39
CA MET A 104 -8.72 9.24 5.00
C MET A 104 -7.37 8.72 4.52
N ALA A 105 -7.40 7.60 3.83
CA ALA A 105 -6.23 6.98 3.25
C ALA A 105 -6.63 6.13 2.05
N THR A 106 -5.64 5.69 1.29
CA THR A 106 -5.89 4.83 0.13
C THR A 106 -4.69 3.94 -0.15
N THR A 107 -4.96 2.77 -0.71
CA THR A 107 -3.91 1.95 -1.34
C THR A 107 -3.55 2.52 -2.71
N LEU A 108 -2.51 1.98 -3.33
CA LEU A 108 -2.15 2.21 -4.72
C LEU A 108 -1.43 0.97 -5.29
N ALA A 109 -1.94 0.43 -6.38
CA ALA A 109 -1.22 -0.48 -7.26
C ALA A 109 -1.15 0.15 -8.66
N LEU A 110 0.06 0.40 -9.15
CA LEU A 110 0.32 1.14 -10.38
C LEU A 110 1.24 0.37 -11.31
N LEU A 111 0.89 0.36 -12.60
CA LEU A 111 1.67 -0.13 -13.72
C LEU A 111 1.94 1.03 -14.68
N LEU A 112 3.22 1.31 -14.92
CA LEU A 112 3.67 2.21 -15.98
C LEU A 112 4.41 1.41 -17.04
N LEU A 113 3.82 1.31 -18.22
CA LEU A 113 4.43 0.64 -19.36
C LEU A 113 5.41 1.59 -20.07
N GLU A 114 6.63 1.13 -20.24
CA GLU A 114 7.62 1.75 -21.11
C GLU A 114 7.94 0.82 -22.29
N PRO A 115 8.53 1.32 -23.40
CA PRO A 115 8.75 0.51 -24.60
C PRO A 115 9.55 -0.79 -24.43
N ARG A 116 10.25 -0.97 -23.31
CA ARG A 116 11.13 -2.12 -23.04
C ARG A 116 10.91 -2.80 -21.68
N HIS A 117 10.18 -2.16 -20.79
CA HIS A 117 10.02 -2.62 -19.41
C HIS A 117 8.73 -2.06 -18.82
N ALA A 118 8.24 -2.70 -17.78
CA ALA A 118 7.22 -2.14 -16.92
C ALA A 118 7.85 -1.65 -15.62
N ILE A 119 7.30 -0.56 -15.09
CA ILE A 119 7.56 -0.09 -13.73
C ILE A 119 6.28 -0.36 -12.93
N ILE A 120 6.40 -1.10 -11.86
CA ILE A 120 5.34 -1.38 -10.90
C ILE A 120 5.62 -0.58 -9.64
N CYS A 121 4.61 0.10 -9.11
CA CYS A 121 4.69 0.86 -7.86
C CYS A 121 3.50 0.50 -6.98
N HIS A 122 3.77 0.22 -5.71
CA HIS A 122 2.80 -0.40 -4.82
C HIS A 122 2.85 0.17 -3.40
N VAL A 123 1.68 0.47 -2.84
CA VAL A 123 1.44 0.80 -1.44
C VAL A 123 0.09 0.21 -1.02
N GLY A 124 0.05 -0.74 -0.10
CA GLY A 124 -1.19 -1.28 0.46
C GLY A 124 -1.32 -2.77 0.18
N ASP A 125 -2.52 -3.26 -0.06
CA ASP A 125 -2.82 -4.67 -0.37
C ASP A 125 -3.55 -4.87 -1.71
N SER A 126 -3.71 -3.79 -2.48
CA SER A 126 -4.06 -3.89 -3.90
C SER A 126 -2.87 -4.47 -4.66
N ARG A 127 -3.14 -5.37 -5.61
CA ARG A 127 -2.09 -6.22 -6.18
C ARG A 127 -1.85 -5.98 -7.65
N VAL A 128 -0.61 -6.23 -8.08
CA VAL A 128 -0.25 -6.38 -9.48
C VAL A 128 0.21 -7.82 -9.71
N TYR A 129 -0.43 -8.48 -10.66
CA TYR A 129 -0.04 -9.78 -11.19
C TYR A 129 0.48 -9.64 -12.61
N ARG A 130 1.43 -10.51 -12.96
CA ARG A 130 1.93 -10.67 -14.33
C ARG A 130 1.76 -12.12 -14.76
N PHE A 131 1.01 -12.34 -15.83
CA PHE A 131 0.95 -13.61 -16.53
C PHE A 131 1.89 -13.56 -17.74
N ALA A 132 2.93 -14.41 -17.71
CA ALA A 132 3.92 -14.51 -18.78
C ALA A 132 4.41 -15.96 -18.89
N SER A 133 4.67 -16.39 -20.12
CA SER A 133 5.22 -17.73 -20.41
C SER A 133 4.38 -18.87 -19.77
N GLY A 134 3.06 -18.69 -19.68
CA GLY A 134 2.13 -19.67 -19.11
C GLY A 134 2.08 -19.74 -17.58
N LYS A 135 2.69 -18.78 -16.86
CA LYS A 135 2.69 -18.74 -15.39
C LYS A 135 2.25 -17.40 -14.85
N LEU A 136 1.53 -17.43 -13.73
CA LEU A 136 1.18 -16.23 -12.97
C LEU A 136 2.28 -15.89 -11.96
N TYR A 137 2.63 -14.61 -11.89
CA TYR A 137 3.56 -14.05 -10.92
C TYR A 137 2.84 -12.94 -10.16
N ARG A 138 2.71 -13.07 -8.83
CA ARG A 138 2.31 -11.96 -7.96
C ARG A 138 3.51 -11.02 -7.82
N GLU A 139 3.44 -9.84 -8.42
CA GLU A 139 4.56 -8.89 -8.48
C GLU A 139 4.66 -8.01 -7.24
N THR A 140 3.58 -7.92 -6.46
CA THR A 140 3.49 -7.16 -5.21
C THR A 140 3.40 -8.10 -4.00
N ILE A 141 3.81 -7.57 -2.85
CA ILE A 141 3.67 -8.20 -1.54
C ILE A 141 2.78 -7.28 -0.72
N ASP A 142 1.69 -7.81 -0.16
CA ASP A 142 0.72 -6.99 0.55
C ASP A 142 1.38 -6.32 1.77
N HIS A 143 1.15 -5.03 1.93
CA HIS A 143 1.51 -4.29 3.14
C HIS A 143 0.41 -4.47 4.19
N THR A 144 0.17 -5.71 4.60
CA THR A 144 -0.76 -6.09 5.66
C THR A 144 -0.01 -6.64 6.85
N LEU A 145 -0.65 -6.65 8.02
CA LEU A 145 -0.03 -7.18 9.23
C LEU A 145 0.27 -8.68 9.10
N VAL A 146 -0.63 -9.44 8.46
CA VAL A 146 -0.47 -10.88 8.25
C VAL A 146 0.73 -11.18 7.34
N GLU A 147 0.87 -10.45 6.24
CA GLU A 147 2.00 -10.66 5.31
C GLU A 147 3.35 -10.27 5.96
N ALA A 148 3.37 -9.18 6.74
CA ALA A 148 4.55 -8.77 7.50
C ALA A 148 4.98 -9.82 8.56
N GLU A 149 4.03 -10.49 9.20
CA GLU A 149 4.30 -11.55 10.18
C GLU A 149 4.79 -12.85 9.52
N HIS A 150 4.28 -13.19 8.32
CA HIS A 150 4.77 -14.34 7.54
C HIS A 150 6.23 -14.18 7.11
N LEU A 151 6.64 -12.98 6.68
CA LEU A 151 8.04 -12.67 6.39
C LEU A 151 8.95 -12.70 7.62
N GLY A 152 8.38 -12.53 8.82
CA GLY A 152 9.07 -12.56 10.11
C GLY A 152 9.13 -13.94 10.79
N GLY A 153 8.56 -15.00 10.19
CA GLY A 153 8.66 -16.38 10.68
C GLY A 153 7.72 -16.76 11.83
N VAL A 154 6.68 -15.96 12.14
CA VAL A 154 5.68 -16.29 13.17
C VAL A 154 4.28 -16.12 12.59
N SER A 155 3.69 -17.21 12.09
CA SER A 155 2.31 -17.24 11.58
C SER A 155 1.34 -17.60 12.70
N ILE A 156 0.75 -16.59 13.35
CA ILE A 156 -0.30 -16.76 14.39
C ILE A 156 -1.53 -15.87 14.12
N LEU A 157 -1.59 -15.12 13.02
CA LEU A 157 -2.75 -14.27 12.70
C LEU A 157 -3.41 -14.73 11.41
N GLU A 158 -4.60 -15.31 11.51
CA GLU A 158 -5.47 -15.47 10.36
C GLU A 158 -6.90 -14.98 10.61
N TYR A 159 -7.44 -14.45 9.52
CA TYR A 159 -8.72 -13.78 9.28
C TYR A 159 -8.90 -12.34 9.80
N THR A 160 -8.99 -12.06 11.10
CA THR A 160 -9.35 -10.70 11.61
C THR A 160 -8.37 -9.59 11.22
N LYS A 161 -7.10 -9.91 10.98
CA LYS A 161 -6.07 -8.91 10.62
C LYS A 161 -5.52 -9.03 9.21
N LYS A 162 -6.08 -9.93 8.40
CA LYS A 162 -5.70 -10.11 7.00
C LYS A 162 -5.76 -8.79 6.22
N TYR A 163 -6.71 -7.93 6.60
CA TYR A 163 -6.98 -6.65 5.95
C TYR A 163 -6.46 -5.44 6.74
N VAL A 164 -5.68 -5.64 7.81
CA VAL A 164 -5.09 -4.52 8.56
C VAL A 164 -3.83 -4.07 7.82
N LEU A 165 -3.95 -2.94 7.13
CA LEU A 165 -2.85 -2.31 6.41
C LEU A 165 -1.74 -1.86 7.38
N THR A 166 -0.50 -2.20 7.05
CA THR A 166 0.72 -1.66 7.68
C THR A 166 1.26 -0.44 6.92
N ARG A 167 0.83 -0.23 5.66
CA ARG A 167 1.20 0.92 4.85
C ARG A 167 0.05 1.31 3.91
N ALA A 168 -0.32 2.58 3.92
CA ALA A 168 -1.25 3.20 2.98
C ALA A 168 -0.86 4.67 2.75
N LEU A 169 -1.32 5.27 1.67
CA LEU A 169 -1.16 6.71 1.41
C LEU A 169 -2.11 7.49 2.32
N GLY A 170 -1.63 8.58 2.94
CA GLY A 170 -2.44 9.46 3.81
C GLY A 170 -2.33 9.16 5.31
N ILE A 171 -1.76 8.02 5.72
CA ILE A 171 -1.67 7.64 7.15
C ILE A 171 -0.40 8.19 7.83
N GLY A 172 0.77 7.87 7.30
CA GLY A 172 2.07 8.14 7.92
C GLY A 172 2.76 9.39 7.37
N GLU A 173 3.65 10.01 8.15
CA GLU A 173 4.34 11.24 7.72
C GLU A 173 5.09 11.06 6.41
N GLU A 174 5.76 9.93 6.29
CA GLU A 174 6.40 9.46 5.07
C GLU A 174 5.76 8.14 4.63
N VAL A 175 5.79 7.91 3.32
CA VAL A 175 5.44 6.62 2.73
C VAL A 175 6.55 6.22 1.76
N ILE A 176 7.03 4.99 1.91
CA ILE A 176 8.01 4.40 0.99
C ILE A 176 7.25 3.43 0.10
N PRO A 177 7.07 3.74 -1.20
CA PRO A 177 6.46 2.79 -2.13
C PRO A 177 7.43 1.66 -2.46
N ASP A 178 6.88 0.48 -2.67
CA ASP A 178 7.63 -0.63 -3.24
C ASP A 178 7.64 -0.46 -4.77
N VAL A 179 8.83 -0.28 -5.36
CA VAL A 179 8.99 -0.05 -6.80
C VAL A 179 9.80 -1.17 -7.44
N LYS A 180 9.25 -1.78 -8.49
CA LYS A 180 9.88 -2.85 -9.25
C LYS A 180 9.96 -2.51 -10.74
N LYS A 181 11.10 -2.78 -11.35
CA LYS A 181 11.32 -2.64 -12.79
C LYS A 181 11.54 -4.01 -13.42
N ILE A 182 10.69 -4.38 -14.36
CA ILE A 182 10.69 -5.71 -14.99
C ILE A 182 10.75 -5.61 -16.51
N GLY A 183 11.52 -6.48 -17.16
CA GLY A 183 11.51 -6.58 -18.62
C GLY A 183 10.15 -7.01 -19.16
N LEU A 184 9.81 -6.57 -20.37
CA LEU A 184 8.59 -6.99 -21.05
C LEU A 184 8.88 -8.07 -22.09
N GLU A 185 8.03 -9.09 -22.12
CA GLU A 185 7.96 -10.10 -23.18
C GLU A 185 6.68 -9.87 -24.01
N PRO A 186 6.66 -10.25 -25.29
CA PRO A 186 5.44 -10.22 -26.08
C PRO A 186 4.34 -11.09 -25.44
N ASN A 187 3.08 -10.64 -25.53
CA ASN A 187 1.91 -11.29 -24.92
C ASN A 187 1.92 -11.34 -23.38
N THR A 188 2.80 -10.59 -22.71
CA THR A 188 2.70 -10.41 -21.26
C THR A 188 1.36 -9.75 -20.93
N THR A 189 0.62 -10.36 -20.00
CA THR A 189 -0.64 -9.82 -19.49
C THR A 189 -0.44 -9.42 -18.03
N PHE A 190 -0.90 -8.23 -17.68
CA PHE A 190 -0.92 -7.71 -16.32
C PHE A 190 -2.37 -7.68 -15.82
N LEU A 191 -2.55 -7.98 -14.54
CA LEU A 191 -3.79 -7.76 -13.81
C LEU A 191 -3.47 -6.87 -12.61
N LEU A 192 -4.07 -5.69 -12.56
CA LEU A 192 -4.10 -4.83 -11.38
C LEU A 192 -5.46 -5.03 -10.72
N CYS A 193 -5.52 -5.21 -9.40
CA CYS A 193 -6.80 -5.36 -8.71
C CYS A 193 -6.75 -4.88 -7.26
N THR A 194 -7.89 -4.38 -6.77
CA THR A 194 -8.13 -4.16 -5.34
C THR A 194 -8.41 -5.48 -4.64
N ASP A 195 -8.35 -5.49 -3.31
CA ASP A 195 -8.46 -6.71 -2.52
C ASP A 195 -9.86 -7.36 -2.65
N GLY A 196 -10.88 -6.57 -3.01
CA GLY A 196 -12.22 -7.05 -3.33
C GLY A 196 -12.25 -8.16 -4.36
N VAL A 197 -11.31 -8.19 -5.31
CA VAL A 197 -11.18 -9.30 -6.26
C VAL A 197 -10.54 -10.52 -5.59
N THR A 198 -9.40 -10.34 -4.93
CA THR A 198 -8.58 -11.44 -4.38
C THR A 198 -9.15 -12.05 -3.09
N ARG A 199 -10.15 -11.39 -2.49
CA ARG A 199 -11.02 -11.95 -1.45
C ARG A 199 -11.98 -13.00 -2.00
N HIS A 200 -12.36 -12.89 -3.27
CA HIS A 200 -13.33 -13.79 -3.90
C HIS A 200 -12.67 -14.75 -4.89
N VAL A 201 -11.54 -14.41 -5.50
CA VAL A 201 -10.88 -15.19 -6.56
C VAL A 201 -9.44 -15.52 -6.15
N THR A 202 -9.07 -16.80 -6.18
CA THR A 202 -7.72 -17.24 -5.77
C THR A 202 -6.68 -17.04 -6.87
N ASP A 203 -5.40 -17.03 -6.50
CA ASP A 203 -4.30 -16.89 -7.45
C ASP A 203 -4.30 -18.00 -8.52
N GLU A 204 -4.70 -19.23 -8.16
CA GLU A 204 -4.85 -20.35 -9.11
C GLU A 204 -5.96 -20.08 -10.13
N GLU A 205 -7.09 -19.53 -9.69
CA GLU A 205 -8.21 -19.18 -10.56
C GLU A 205 -7.85 -18.00 -11.47
N LEU A 206 -7.09 -17.02 -10.96
CA LEU A 206 -6.54 -15.93 -11.78
C LEU A 206 -5.59 -16.46 -12.85
N GLN A 207 -4.74 -17.44 -12.51
CA GLN A 207 -3.85 -18.07 -13.49
C GLN A 207 -4.66 -18.76 -14.59
N ASP A 208 -5.64 -19.57 -14.22
CA ASP A 208 -6.48 -20.29 -15.18
C ASP A 208 -7.31 -19.34 -16.06
N LEU A 209 -7.81 -18.24 -15.47
CA LEU A 209 -8.51 -17.20 -16.21
C LEU A 209 -7.61 -16.57 -17.27
N LEU A 210 -6.44 -16.06 -16.87
CA LEU A 210 -5.52 -15.38 -17.78
C LEU A 210 -4.89 -16.32 -18.82
N ALA A 211 -4.82 -17.62 -18.53
CA ALA A 211 -4.38 -18.63 -19.48
C ALA A 211 -5.44 -18.93 -20.57
N ARG A 212 -6.73 -18.85 -20.24
CA ARG A 212 -7.84 -19.22 -21.14
C ARG A 212 -8.46 -18.03 -21.87
N GLU A 213 -8.53 -16.89 -21.21
CA GLU A 213 -9.18 -15.70 -21.74
C GLU A 213 -8.15 -14.70 -22.24
N SER A 214 -8.05 -14.63 -23.57
CA SER A 214 -7.06 -13.80 -24.24
C SER A 214 -7.53 -12.35 -24.43
N ASP A 215 -8.84 -12.12 -24.29
CA ASP A 215 -9.47 -10.81 -24.36
C ASP A 215 -9.51 -10.16 -22.96
N PRO A 216 -8.84 -9.01 -22.75
CA PRO A 216 -8.79 -8.35 -21.45
C PRO A 216 -10.15 -7.97 -20.86
N GLN A 217 -11.11 -7.54 -21.68
CA GLN A 217 -12.42 -7.12 -21.18
C GLN A 217 -13.27 -8.32 -20.79
N ARG A 218 -13.22 -9.42 -21.56
CA ARG A 218 -13.89 -10.67 -21.17
C ARG A 218 -13.31 -11.25 -19.88
N ALA A 219 -12.01 -11.08 -19.64
CA ALA A 219 -11.40 -11.46 -18.36
C ALA A 219 -11.97 -10.64 -17.20
N CYS A 220 -12.11 -9.31 -17.36
CA CYS A 220 -12.75 -8.45 -16.37
C CYS A 220 -14.24 -8.79 -16.14
N ASP A 221 -14.98 -9.09 -17.20
CA ASP A 221 -16.39 -9.50 -17.11
C ASP A 221 -16.51 -10.81 -16.33
N ARG A 222 -15.60 -11.77 -16.54
CA ARG A 222 -15.56 -13.02 -15.76
C ARG A 222 -15.23 -12.79 -14.28
N LEU A 223 -14.27 -11.91 -13.98
CA LEU A 223 -13.96 -11.54 -12.59
C LEU A 223 -15.19 -10.94 -11.90
N LYS A 224 -15.96 -10.10 -12.61
CA LYS A 224 -17.22 -9.54 -12.11
C LYS A 224 -18.22 -10.63 -11.76
N GLU A 225 -18.46 -11.57 -12.68
CA GLU A 225 -19.36 -12.70 -12.48
C GLU A 225 -18.96 -13.49 -11.22
N TRP A 226 -17.69 -13.89 -11.10
CA TRP A 226 -17.20 -14.63 -9.94
C TRP A 226 -17.33 -13.86 -8.63
N CYS A 227 -17.03 -12.56 -8.62
CA CYS A 227 -17.21 -11.73 -7.43
C CYS A 227 -18.68 -11.72 -6.99
N TYR A 228 -19.61 -11.51 -7.93
CA TYR A 228 -21.06 -11.50 -7.65
C TYR A 228 -21.59 -12.86 -7.20
N GLU A 229 -21.20 -13.96 -7.86
CA GLU A 229 -21.57 -15.33 -7.48
C GLU A 229 -21.10 -15.70 -6.06
N ARG A 230 -20.00 -15.09 -5.62
CA ARG A 230 -19.41 -15.31 -4.28
C ARG A 230 -19.82 -14.24 -3.26
N GLY A 231 -20.82 -13.42 -3.60
CA GLY A 231 -21.48 -12.48 -2.71
C GLY A 231 -20.93 -11.06 -2.70
N ALA A 232 -19.89 -10.74 -3.49
CA ALA A 232 -19.30 -9.41 -3.68
C ALA A 232 -19.28 -8.56 -2.39
N ARG A 233 -18.58 -9.08 -1.38
CA ARG A 233 -18.61 -8.59 0.00
C ARG A 233 -17.88 -7.27 0.23
N ASP A 234 -17.20 -6.75 -0.78
CA ASP A 234 -16.56 -5.43 -0.75
C ASP A 234 -16.67 -4.77 -2.13
N ASN A 235 -16.24 -3.51 -2.22
CA ASN A 235 -15.93 -2.90 -3.51
C ASN A 235 -14.86 -3.72 -4.23
N PHE A 236 -14.93 -3.81 -5.55
CA PHE A 236 -13.90 -4.52 -6.29
C PHE A 236 -13.62 -3.83 -7.62
N THR A 237 -12.33 -3.75 -7.93
CA THR A 237 -11.82 -3.09 -9.13
C THR A 237 -10.68 -3.89 -9.72
N ALA A 238 -10.69 -4.07 -11.04
CA ALA A 238 -9.64 -4.73 -11.79
C ALA A 238 -9.37 -4.05 -13.12
N ILE A 239 -8.10 -4.04 -13.53
CA ILE A 239 -7.65 -3.69 -14.87
C ILE A 239 -6.82 -4.85 -15.41
N VAL A 240 -7.19 -5.39 -16.57
CA VAL A 240 -6.37 -6.35 -17.31
C VAL A 240 -5.72 -5.63 -18.48
N VAL A 241 -4.39 -5.73 -18.61
CA VAL A 241 -3.61 -5.08 -19.67
C VAL A 241 -2.77 -6.14 -20.38
N ARG A 242 -3.00 -6.31 -21.68
CA ARG A 242 -2.24 -7.23 -22.53
C ARG A 242 -1.29 -6.45 -23.43
N VAL A 243 0.00 -6.80 -23.39
CA VAL A 243 1.05 -6.18 -24.20
C VAL A 243 1.25 -6.98 -25.48
N ASP A 244 0.97 -6.39 -26.64
CA ASP A 244 1.03 -7.06 -27.94
C ASP A 244 2.42 -6.93 -28.60
N VAL A 245 3.15 -5.83 -28.38
CA VAL A 245 4.42 -5.54 -29.06
C VAL A 245 5.49 -5.01 -28.10
N VAL A 246 6.63 -5.71 -28.01
CA VAL A 246 7.84 -5.19 -27.36
C VAL A 246 8.78 -4.65 -28.44
N ARG A 247 9.08 -3.34 -28.43
CA ARG A 247 10.01 -2.76 -29.42
C ARG A 247 11.44 -3.24 -29.15
N ALA A 248 11.94 -4.15 -29.98
CA ALA A 248 13.31 -4.66 -29.91
C ALA A 248 14.37 -3.54 -30.05
N ARG A 249 15.60 -3.82 -29.61
CA ARG A 249 16.75 -2.92 -29.77
C ARG A 249 17.03 -2.80 -31.27
N SER A 250 17.07 -1.58 -31.82
CA SER A 250 17.78 -1.38 -33.09
C SER A 250 19.24 -1.71 -32.78
N GLU A 251 19.67 -2.91 -33.16
CA GLU A 251 21.08 -3.23 -33.18
C GLU A 251 21.75 -2.19 -34.07
N ARG A 252 22.50 -1.26 -33.47
CA ARG A 252 23.52 -0.57 -34.23
C ARG A 252 24.44 -1.66 -34.71
N SER A 253 24.38 -1.93 -36.01
CA SER A 253 25.32 -2.72 -36.80
C SER A 253 26.70 -2.75 -36.15
N ARG A 254 27.01 -3.86 -35.46
CA ARG A 254 28.40 -4.30 -35.29
C ARG A 254 28.86 -4.79 -36.66
N GLY A 255 29.13 -3.85 -37.56
CA GLY A 255 29.89 -4.11 -38.77
C GLY A 255 31.30 -4.46 -38.34
N GLY A 256 31.66 -5.74 -38.50
CA GLY A 256 33.03 -6.19 -38.42
C GLY A 256 33.86 -5.48 -39.49
N GLY A 257 34.89 -4.77 -39.05
CA GLY A 257 35.91 -4.19 -39.89
C GLY A 257 37.25 -4.40 -39.20
N ALA A 258 38.04 -5.31 -39.75
CA ALA A 258 39.34 -5.71 -39.27
C ALA A 258 40.31 -4.52 -39.19
N TRP A 259 40.96 -4.34 -38.05
CA TRP A 259 42.13 -3.47 -37.93
C TRP A 259 43.39 -4.26 -38.31
N ARG A 260 43.97 -3.95 -39.48
CA ARG A 260 45.37 -4.19 -39.82
C ARG A 260 46.01 -2.83 -40.09
N GLY A 261 47.21 -2.62 -39.52
CA GLY A 261 47.93 -1.36 -39.55
C GLY A 261 48.60 -1.05 -40.88
N GLY A 262 49.14 0.18 -40.96
CA GLY A 262 50.06 0.61 -42.02
C GLY A 262 49.95 2.10 -42.37
N GLU A 263 50.85 2.88 -41.78
CA GLU A 263 51.64 3.98 -42.37
C GLU A 263 51.01 5.27 -42.96
N HIS A 264 51.60 6.39 -42.51
CA HIS A 264 51.53 7.76 -43.03
C HIS A 264 52.13 7.88 -44.44
N PRO A 265 51.74 8.90 -45.25
CA PRO A 265 52.57 10.12 -45.30
C PRO A 265 51.80 11.44 -45.44
N ALA A 266 52.52 12.52 -45.11
CA ALA A 266 52.05 13.91 -45.09
C ALA A 266 51.96 14.55 -46.48
N SER A 267 51.00 15.47 -46.65
CA SER A 267 51.20 16.72 -47.40
C SER A 267 50.04 17.70 -47.12
N HIS A 268 50.40 18.90 -46.67
CA HIS A 268 49.59 20.12 -46.67
C HIS A 268 49.88 20.88 -47.97
N PRO A 269 48.97 21.73 -48.53
CA PRO A 269 48.80 23.07 -47.96
C PRO A 269 47.43 23.77 -48.14
N GLU A 270 47.33 24.90 -47.42
CA GLU A 270 46.55 26.12 -47.67
C GLU A 270 45.06 26.19 -47.29
N ALA A 271 44.84 26.86 -46.16
CA ALA A 271 43.59 27.50 -45.76
C ALA A 271 43.43 28.85 -46.48
N ARG A 272 42.28 29.05 -47.13
CA ARG A 272 41.76 30.38 -47.49
C ARG A 272 40.59 30.74 -46.59
N SER A 273 40.66 31.98 -46.12
CA SER A 273 39.80 32.67 -45.17
C SER A 273 38.36 32.84 -45.65
N ILE A 274 37.40 32.60 -44.76
CA ILE A 274 36.02 33.09 -44.84
C ILE A 274 35.82 34.08 -43.68
N SER A 275 35.27 35.25 -44.02
CA SER A 275 35.01 36.38 -43.13
C SER A 275 34.10 36.04 -41.94
N PRO A 276 34.26 36.72 -40.78
CA PRO A 276 33.42 36.52 -39.62
C PRO A 276 32.21 37.47 -39.68
N ASP A 277 31.19 37.09 -40.43
CA ASP A 277 29.82 37.52 -40.17
C ASP A 277 28.92 36.31 -40.46
N ASP A 278 27.87 36.11 -39.66
CA ASP A 278 26.99 34.92 -39.61
C ASP A 278 27.42 33.79 -38.65
N ARG A 279 27.52 34.12 -37.36
CA ARG A 279 27.22 33.16 -36.28
C ARG A 279 26.39 33.83 -35.18
N GLU A 280 25.08 33.93 -35.37
CA GLU A 280 24.15 34.08 -34.26
C GLU A 280 24.06 32.77 -33.46
N GLY A 281 25.06 32.51 -32.64
CA GLY A 281 24.94 31.67 -31.46
C GLY A 281 24.74 32.59 -30.25
N ARG A 282 23.53 32.61 -29.67
CA ARG A 282 23.29 33.29 -28.39
C ARG A 282 24.16 32.65 -27.31
N ALA A 283 25.29 33.29 -27.02
CA ALA A 283 26.10 33.00 -25.86
C ALA A 283 25.27 33.32 -24.61
N LEU A 284 25.06 32.32 -23.75
CA LEU A 284 24.60 32.54 -22.38
C LEU A 284 25.65 33.39 -21.66
N GLU A 285 25.31 34.65 -21.39
CA GLU A 285 26.13 35.53 -20.55
C GLU A 285 26.39 34.84 -19.20
N ARG A 286 27.67 34.76 -18.80
CA ARG A 286 28.02 34.38 -17.44
C ARG A 286 27.44 35.43 -16.50
N PRO A 287 26.65 35.06 -15.47
CA PRO A 287 26.09 36.04 -14.56
C PRO A 287 27.23 36.81 -13.89
N SER A 288 27.15 38.13 -13.95
CA SER A 288 28.14 39.00 -13.30
C SER A 288 28.25 38.65 -11.82
N SER A 289 29.46 38.76 -11.25
CA SER A 289 29.76 38.42 -9.86
C SER A 289 28.81 39.08 -8.85
N ARG A 290 28.16 40.19 -9.22
CA ARG A 290 27.12 40.88 -8.44
C ARG A 290 25.79 40.12 -8.38
N ALA A 291 25.32 39.52 -9.48
CA ALA A 291 24.06 38.77 -9.52
C ALA A 291 24.11 37.45 -8.72
N LEU A 292 25.28 36.81 -8.67
CA LEU A 292 25.54 35.64 -7.84
C LEU A 292 25.52 36.00 -6.34
N ILE A 293 26.13 37.13 -5.96
CA ILE A 293 26.15 37.63 -4.58
C ILE A 293 24.76 38.03 -4.10
N GLU A 294 23.92 38.62 -4.97
CA GLU A 294 22.53 38.94 -4.62
C GLU A 294 21.65 37.71 -4.45
N ARG A 295 21.81 36.69 -5.30
CA ARG A 295 21.12 35.40 -5.12
C ARG A 295 21.52 34.71 -3.81
N PHE A 296 22.81 34.72 -3.44
CA PHE A 296 23.27 34.19 -2.16
C PHE A 296 22.72 34.97 -0.95
N ARG A 297 22.60 36.30 -1.03
CA ARG A 297 21.96 37.10 0.03
C ARG A 297 20.45 36.83 0.15
N TYR A 298 19.77 36.64 -0.97
CA TYR A 298 18.35 36.30 -0.98
C TYR A 298 18.10 34.90 -0.40
N LEU A 299 18.85 33.90 -0.86
CA LEU A 299 18.81 32.53 -0.31
C LEU A 299 19.15 32.54 1.20
N GLY A 300 20.17 33.29 1.62
CA GLY A 300 20.52 33.43 3.03
C GLY A 300 19.43 34.06 3.90
N ARG A 301 18.67 35.04 3.38
CA ARG A 301 17.52 35.62 4.10
C ARG A 301 16.34 34.65 4.20
N VAL A 302 16.04 33.92 3.11
CA VAL A 302 14.95 32.94 3.10
C VAL A 302 15.26 31.77 4.04
N TYR A 303 16.44 31.18 3.94
CA TYR A 303 16.86 30.10 4.85
C TYR A 303 17.02 30.60 6.29
N GLY A 304 17.52 31.82 6.50
CA GLY A 304 17.58 32.44 7.82
C GLY A 304 16.21 32.61 8.46
N ALA A 305 15.20 33.04 7.69
CA ALA A 305 13.83 33.16 8.17
C ALA A 305 13.20 31.78 8.49
N VAL A 306 13.43 30.76 7.66
CA VAL A 306 12.94 29.40 7.90
C VAL A 306 13.57 28.80 9.16
N ILE A 307 14.88 28.94 9.34
CA ILE A 307 15.59 28.46 10.54
C ILE A 307 15.10 29.21 11.78
N LEU A 308 14.91 30.53 11.69
CA LEU A 308 14.38 31.34 12.79
C LEU A 308 12.96 30.90 13.18
N MET A 309 12.08 30.64 12.21
CA MET A 309 10.72 30.14 12.45
C MET A 309 10.72 28.75 13.08
N ALA A 310 11.60 27.85 12.64
CA ALA A 310 11.76 26.52 13.23
C ALA A 310 12.27 26.60 14.68
N LEU A 311 13.25 27.47 14.95
CA LEU A 311 13.74 27.73 16.31
C LEU A 311 12.65 28.36 17.20
N LEU A 312 11.87 29.30 16.68
CA LEU A 312 10.75 29.90 17.41
C LEU A 312 9.69 28.84 17.74
N GLY A 313 9.36 27.96 16.80
CA GLY A 313 8.43 26.85 17.00
C GLY A 313 8.92 25.86 18.04
N ALA A 314 10.21 25.50 18.01
CA ALA A 314 10.83 24.65 19.02
C ALA A 314 10.78 25.27 20.43
N VAL A 315 11.01 26.60 20.54
CA VAL A 315 10.88 27.34 21.80
C VAL A 315 9.42 27.35 22.28
N VAL A 316 8.45 27.56 21.40
CA VAL A 316 7.02 27.51 21.76
C VAL A 316 6.63 26.12 22.26
N LEU A 317 7.05 25.05 21.59
CA LEU A 317 6.80 23.67 22.02
C LEU A 317 7.48 23.35 23.34
N PHE A 318 8.70 23.83 23.54
CA PHE A 318 9.43 23.67 24.80
C PHE A 318 8.73 24.40 25.96
N LEU A 319 8.30 25.65 25.74
CA LEU A 319 7.53 26.42 26.73
C LEU A 319 6.17 25.78 27.00
N ALA A 320 5.48 25.27 25.98
CA ALA A 320 4.24 24.52 26.15
C ALA A 320 4.46 23.24 26.96
N GLY A 321 5.53 22.51 26.68
CA GLY A 321 5.97 21.34 27.46
C GLY A 321 6.23 21.70 28.92
N MET A 322 6.95 22.78 29.20
CA MET A 322 7.18 23.28 30.55
C MET A 322 5.89 23.69 31.27
N VAL A 323 4.94 24.31 30.56
CA VAL A 323 3.63 24.67 31.14
C VAL A 323 2.83 23.43 31.48
N VAL A 324 2.85 22.41 30.62
CA VAL A 324 2.22 21.09 30.88
C VAL A 324 2.88 20.43 32.08
N GLU A 325 4.21 20.40 32.13
CA GLU A 325 4.98 19.77 33.21
C GLU A 325 4.77 20.48 34.55
N ARG A 326 4.69 21.81 34.54
CA ARG A 326 4.32 22.63 35.70
C ARG A 326 2.89 22.35 36.16
N ARG A 327 1.92 22.29 35.25
CA ARG A 327 0.52 21.91 35.58
C ARG A 327 0.40 20.47 36.10
N ARG A 328 1.30 19.58 35.65
CA ARG A 328 1.42 18.19 36.16
C ARG A 328 1.96 18.16 37.59
N ALA A 329 3.00 18.96 37.87
CA ALA A 329 3.59 19.10 39.20
C ALA A 329 2.64 19.79 40.20
N GLU A 330 1.81 20.73 39.71
CA GLU A 330 0.76 21.40 40.49
C GLU A 330 -0.52 20.54 40.64
N GLY A 331 -0.54 19.30 40.13
CA GLY A 331 -1.66 18.36 40.27
C GLY A 331 -2.93 18.73 39.49
N GLN A 332 -2.85 19.69 38.56
CA GLN A 332 -3.98 20.18 37.75
C GLN A 332 -4.25 19.34 36.50
N ILE A 333 -3.31 18.48 36.09
CA ILE A 333 -3.55 17.47 35.05
C ILE A 333 -4.07 16.22 35.78
N PRO A 334 -5.33 15.82 35.55
CA PRO A 334 -5.89 14.65 36.23
C PRO A 334 -5.04 13.42 35.93
N ALA A 335 -4.81 12.58 36.95
CA ALA A 335 -4.22 11.26 36.73
C ALA A 335 -5.07 10.53 35.67
N LEU A 336 -4.41 9.91 34.68
CA LEU A 336 -5.09 9.12 33.64
C LEU A 336 -6.20 8.31 34.27
N SER A 337 -7.41 8.40 33.73
CA SER A 337 -8.53 7.59 34.17
C SER A 337 -8.15 6.11 34.18
N MET A 338 -8.85 5.32 34.98
CA MET A 338 -8.58 3.88 35.08
C MET A 338 -8.66 3.19 33.71
N ALA A 339 -9.55 3.67 32.83
CA ALA A 339 -9.68 3.23 31.45
C ALA A 339 -8.47 3.62 30.57
N GLU A 340 -7.97 4.86 30.69
CA GLU A 340 -6.79 5.30 29.92
C GLU A 340 -5.52 4.56 30.35
N ARG A 341 -5.38 4.24 31.65
CA ARG A 341 -4.28 3.39 32.15
C ARG A 341 -4.38 1.98 31.60
N ALA A 342 -5.57 1.38 31.62
CA ALA A 342 -5.81 0.06 31.05
C ALA A 342 -5.44 0.03 29.56
N HIS A 343 -5.87 1.02 28.79
CA HIS A 343 -5.56 1.13 27.35
C HIS A 343 -4.05 1.22 27.09
N ALA A 344 -3.32 2.03 27.87
CA ALA A 344 -1.87 2.15 27.75
C ALA A 344 -1.12 0.83 28.03
N HIS A 345 -1.62 0.00 28.95
CA HIS A 345 -1.08 -1.34 29.21
C HIS A 345 -1.27 -2.27 28.01
N LEU A 346 -2.43 -2.23 27.36
CA LEU A 346 -2.71 -3.05 26.16
C LEU A 346 -1.78 -2.67 25.00
N ASP A 347 -1.65 -1.37 24.72
CA ASP A 347 -0.77 -0.88 23.65
C ASP A 347 0.69 -1.26 23.89
N ARG A 348 1.17 -1.13 25.14
CA ARG A 348 2.53 -1.51 25.50
C ARG A 348 2.74 -3.01 25.41
N ALA A 349 1.76 -3.83 25.84
CA ALA A 349 1.83 -5.27 25.72
C ALA A 349 1.93 -5.73 24.26
N ILE A 350 1.15 -5.12 23.36
CA ILE A 350 1.18 -5.44 21.92
C ILE A 350 2.55 -5.09 21.32
N ARG A 351 3.14 -3.95 21.71
CA ARG A 351 4.50 -3.59 21.29
C ARG A 351 5.53 -4.59 21.81
N SER A 352 5.46 -4.98 23.08
CA SER A 352 6.37 -5.97 23.67
C SER A 352 6.23 -7.35 23.02
N PHE A 353 5.00 -7.78 22.71
CA PHE A 353 4.75 -9.01 21.95
C PHE A 353 5.41 -8.97 20.57
N ARG A 354 5.24 -7.87 19.82
CA ARG A 354 5.88 -7.65 18.51
C ARG A 354 7.41 -7.62 18.58
N ALA A 355 7.96 -7.16 19.69
CA ALA A 355 9.41 -7.17 19.95
C ALA A 355 9.94 -8.54 20.42
N GLY A 356 9.10 -9.58 20.47
CA GLY A 356 9.47 -10.90 20.99
C GLY A 356 9.64 -10.96 22.51
N GLN A 357 9.30 -9.90 23.24
CA GLN A 357 9.41 -9.80 24.69
C GLN A 357 8.17 -10.39 25.37
N TYR A 358 7.96 -11.69 25.19
CA TYR A 358 6.72 -12.37 25.59
C TYR A 358 6.45 -12.33 27.10
N THR A 359 7.48 -12.42 27.95
CA THR A 359 7.32 -12.33 29.42
C THR A 359 6.82 -10.94 29.86
N GLU A 360 7.34 -9.87 29.24
CA GLU A 360 6.89 -8.51 29.53
C GLU A 360 5.49 -8.27 28.97
N ALA A 361 5.19 -8.80 27.78
CA ALA A 361 3.85 -8.73 27.20
C ALA A 361 2.80 -9.42 28.09
N GLU A 362 3.09 -10.62 28.61
CA GLU A 362 2.20 -11.31 29.56
C GLU A 362 1.94 -10.49 30.82
N ARG A 363 3.00 -9.99 31.46
CA ARG A 363 2.89 -9.17 32.68
C ARG A 363 1.99 -7.94 32.45
N LEU A 364 2.19 -7.24 31.34
CA LEU A 364 1.41 -6.05 30.98
C LEU A 364 -0.06 -6.38 30.69
N LEU A 365 -0.35 -7.53 30.09
CA LEU A 365 -1.72 -7.98 29.84
C LEU A 365 -2.43 -8.38 31.12
N GLU A 366 -1.75 -9.06 32.05
CA GLU A 366 -2.30 -9.40 33.36
C GLU A 366 -2.54 -8.16 34.23
N GLU A 367 -1.67 -7.14 34.12
CA GLU A 367 -1.88 -5.83 34.74
C GLU A 367 -3.09 -5.10 34.14
N GLY A 368 -3.18 -5.03 32.82
CA GLY A 368 -4.31 -4.40 32.14
C GLY A 368 -5.63 -5.11 32.42
N MET A 369 -5.64 -6.44 32.45
CA MET A 369 -6.83 -7.25 32.77
C MET A 369 -7.30 -7.06 34.21
N ARG A 370 -6.40 -6.76 35.16
CA ARG A 370 -6.78 -6.39 36.53
C ARG A 370 -7.46 -5.02 36.60
N LEU A 371 -7.11 -4.11 35.69
CA LEU A 371 -7.69 -2.77 35.61
C LEU A 371 -9.02 -2.74 34.86
N ASP A 372 -9.15 -3.56 33.81
CA ASP A 372 -10.38 -3.72 33.04
C ASP A 372 -10.65 -5.21 32.74
N PRO A 373 -11.27 -5.94 33.68
CA PRO A 373 -11.54 -7.36 33.54
C PRO A 373 -12.60 -7.70 32.48
N SER A 374 -13.35 -6.69 32.00
CA SER A 374 -14.46 -6.88 31.05
C SER A 374 -13.99 -6.89 29.60
N ASN A 375 -12.79 -6.38 29.35
CA ASN A 375 -12.25 -6.23 28.01
C ASN A 375 -11.68 -7.54 27.47
N SER A 376 -12.35 -8.07 26.44
CA SER A 376 -11.99 -9.33 25.78
C SER A 376 -10.62 -9.31 25.11
N LEU A 377 -10.02 -8.14 24.85
CA LEU A 377 -8.71 -8.03 24.19
C LEU A 377 -7.58 -8.56 25.09
N TYR A 378 -7.64 -8.38 26.41
CA TYR A 378 -6.59 -8.88 27.30
C TYR A 378 -6.45 -10.41 27.26
N PRO A 379 -7.51 -11.20 27.51
CA PRO A 379 -7.41 -12.66 27.40
C PRO A 379 -7.09 -13.11 25.97
N HIS A 380 -7.54 -12.41 24.93
CA HIS A 380 -7.16 -12.72 23.55
C HIS A 380 -5.64 -12.63 23.34
N TRP A 381 -5.04 -11.49 23.71
CA TRP A 381 -3.60 -11.28 23.57
C TRP A 381 -2.79 -12.16 24.52
N LEU A 382 -3.32 -12.47 25.70
CA LEU A 382 -2.70 -13.40 26.65
C LEU A 382 -2.66 -14.81 26.06
N GLY A 383 -3.72 -15.23 25.36
CA GLY A 383 -3.76 -16.47 24.59
C GLY A 383 -2.66 -16.52 23.54
N ARG A 384 -2.45 -15.44 22.78
CA ARG A 384 -1.37 -15.35 21.79
C ARG A 384 0.02 -15.44 22.39
N VAL A 385 0.27 -14.72 23.50
CA VAL A 385 1.55 -14.76 24.22
C VAL A 385 1.84 -16.16 24.73
N ARG A 386 0.85 -16.81 25.35
CA ARG A 386 0.96 -18.19 25.86
C ARG A 386 1.21 -19.20 24.75
N PHE A 387 0.56 -19.03 23.60
CA PHE A 387 0.77 -19.88 22.44
C PHE A 387 2.20 -19.75 21.90
N ALA A 388 2.71 -18.52 21.76
CA ALA A 388 4.08 -18.27 21.33
C ALA A 388 5.13 -18.84 22.29
N LEU A 389 4.81 -18.92 23.58
CA LEU A 389 5.62 -19.56 24.62
C LEU A 389 5.50 -21.09 24.67
N GLY A 390 4.71 -21.70 23.77
CA GLY A 390 4.47 -23.15 23.76
C GLY A 390 3.52 -23.66 24.86
N ARG A 391 2.87 -22.75 25.60
CA ARG A 391 1.90 -23.07 26.66
C ARG A 391 0.50 -23.20 26.06
N TYR A 392 0.31 -24.21 25.21
CA TYR A 392 -0.89 -24.34 24.37
C TYR A 392 -2.19 -24.52 25.16
N ARG A 393 -2.17 -25.23 26.30
CA ARG A 393 -3.33 -25.38 27.18
C ARG A 393 -3.79 -24.04 27.76
N GLU A 394 -2.86 -23.28 28.35
CA GLU A 394 -3.15 -21.95 28.91
C GLU A 394 -3.56 -20.95 27.82
N ALA A 395 -3.01 -21.10 26.61
CA ALA A 395 -3.40 -20.30 25.45
C ALA A 395 -4.86 -20.55 25.06
N ALA A 396 -5.27 -21.81 25.00
CA ALA A 396 -6.62 -22.19 24.65
C ALA A 396 -7.65 -21.67 25.67
N GLU A 397 -7.35 -21.79 26.96
CA GLU A 397 -8.20 -21.25 28.05
C GLU A 397 -8.34 -19.72 27.96
N SER A 398 -7.24 -19.01 27.68
CA SER A 398 -7.27 -17.57 27.46
C SER A 398 -8.14 -17.17 26.25
N PHE A 399 -8.08 -17.91 25.14
CA PHE A 399 -8.94 -17.64 23.99
C PHE A 399 -10.42 -17.90 24.30
N GLN A 400 -10.75 -19.01 24.98
CA GLN A 400 -12.13 -19.28 25.41
C GLN A 400 -12.65 -18.16 26.30
N ARG A 401 -11.83 -17.68 27.24
CA ARG A 401 -12.18 -16.56 28.10
C ARG A 401 -12.47 -15.27 27.32
N ALA A 402 -11.70 -15.00 26.27
CA ALA A 402 -11.93 -13.85 25.39
C ALA A 402 -13.28 -13.97 24.66
N ALA A 403 -13.64 -15.16 24.20
CA ALA A 403 -14.92 -15.42 23.55
C ALA A 403 -16.10 -15.21 24.52
N GLU A 404 -15.99 -15.69 25.76
CA GLU A 404 -17.01 -15.52 26.80
C GLU A 404 -17.27 -14.06 27.19
N LEU A 405 -16.24 -13.21 27.10
CA LEU A 405 -16.33 -11.77 27.36
C LEU A 405 -16.93 -10.98 26.18
N ARG A 406 -17.70 -11.64 25.29
CA ARG A 406 -18.23 -11.07 24.05
C ARG A 406 -17.15 -10.57 23.08
N GLY A 407 -15.96 -11.16 23.14
CA GLY A 407 -14.96 -11.00 22.09
C GLY A 407 -15.40 -11.66 20.79
N SER A 408 -14.61 -11.47 19.73
CA SER A 408 -14.87 -12.11 18.43
C SER A 408 -15.09 -13.62 18.57
N GLU A 409 -16.05 -14.16 17.83
CA GLU A 409 -16.32 -15.61 17.75
C GLU A 409 -15.10 -16.40 17.27
N GLU A 410 -14.18 -15.77 16.53
CA GLU A 410 -12.90 -16.34 16.11
C GLU A 410 -12.03 -16.80 17.29
N ASN A 411 -12.26 -16.29 18.50
CA ASN A 411 -11.60 -16.79 19.70
C ASN A 411 -11.90 -18.28 19.98
N TRP A 412 -13.06 -18.79 19.55
CA TRP A 412 -13.33 -20.24 19.60
C TRP A 412 -12.50 -21.03 18.59
N LEU A 413 -12.18 -20.44 17.44
CA LEU A 413 -11.28 -21.03 16.45
C LEU A 413 -9.84 -21.05 16.98
N PHE A 414 -9.36 -19.95 17.58
CA PHE A 414 -8.03 -19.90 18.21
C PHE A 414 -7.91 -20.89 19.38
N ALA A 415 -8.96 -21.02 20.20
CA ALA A 415 -9.03 -22.05 21.23
C ALA A 415 -8.96 -23.47 20.64
N ALA A 416 -9.64 -23.73 19.52
CA ALA A 416 -9.61 -25.02 18.86
C ALA A 416 -8.19 -25.39 18.38
N ALA A 417 -7.51 -24.45 17.71
CA ALA A 417 -6.13 -24.63 17.25
C ALA A 417 -5.15 -24.84 18.42
N ALA A 418 -5.32 -24.10 19.52
CA ALA A 418 -4.51 -24.25 20.71
C ALA A 418 -4.74 -25.60 21.42
N TRP A 419 -5.98 -26.09 21.48
CA TRP A 419 -6.27 -27.44 21.99
C TRP A 419 -5.67 -28.54 21.12
N GLU A 420 -5.70 -28.38 19.80
CA GLU A 420 -5.07 -29.33 18.87
C GLU A 420 -3.55 -29.37 19.07
N ALA A 421 -2.90 -28.20 19.17
CA ALA A 421 -1.48 -28.08 19.47
C ALA A 421 -1.10 -28.63 20.86
N ALA A 422 -2.04 -28.59 21.82
CA ALA A 422 -1.89 -29.19 23.14
C ALA A 422 -2.10 -30.73 23.16
N GLY A 423 -2.49 -31.34 22.04
CA GLY A 423 -2.81 -32.77 21.96
C GLY A 423 -4.17 -33.14 22.57
N GLU A 424 -5.11 -32.20 22.62
CA GLU A 424 -6.47 -32.36 23.18
C GLU A 424 -7.58 -32.26 22.09
N PRO A 425 -7.63 -33.18 21.12
CA PRO A 425 -8.51 -33.08 19.94
C PRO A 425 -10.01 -33.13 20.26
N SER A 426 -10.39 -33.63 21.45
CA SER A 426 -11.79 -33.60 21.91
C SER A 426 -12.24 -32.17 22.24
N ARG A 427 -11.38 -31.39 22.92
CA ARG A 427 -11.66 -29.99 23.27
C ARG A 427 -11.49 -29.06 22.07
N ALA A 428 -10.59 -29.41 21.15
CA ALA A 428 -10.47 -28.75 19.86
C ALA A 428 -11.79 -28.83 19.07
N ARG A 429 -12.35 -30.04 18.94
CA ARG A 429 -13.65 -30.26 18.29
C ARG A 429 -14.79 -29.54 18.98
N GLU A 430 -14.80 -29.47 20.30
CA GLU A 430 -15.81 -28.72 21.05
C GLU A 430 -15.73 -27.21 20.77
N SER A 431 -14.53 -26.64 20.81
CA SER A 431 -14.31 -25.22 20.52
C SER A 431 -14.70 -24.90 19.06
N MET A 432 -14.36 -25.78 18.11
CA MET A 432 -14.78 -25.65 16.71
C MET A 432 -16.31 -25.69 16.53
N ARG A 433 -17.03 -26.52 17.30
CA ARG A 433 -18.49 -26.52 17.27
C ARG A 433 -19.09 -25.20 17.77
N GLN A 434 -18.48 -24.57 18.78
CA GLN A 434 -18.92 -23.26 19.27
C GLN A 434 -18.71 -22.18 18.21
N TYR A 435 -17.55 -22.18 17.54
CA TYR A 435 -17.27 -21.29 16.42
C TYR A 435 -18.31 -21.42 15.30
N ILE A 436 -18.59 -22.64 14.83
CA ILE A 436 -19.60 -22.89 13.79
C ILE A 436 -21.00 -22.44 14.24
N ARG A 437 -21.35 -22.65 15.51
CA ARG A 437 -22.66 -22.25 16.05
C ARG A 437 -22.82 -20.73 16.08
N MET A 438 -21.80 -19.99 16.47
CA MET A 438 -21.85 -18.52 16.56
C MET A 438 -21.87 -17.90 15.15
N SER A 439 -20.98 -18.36 14.27
CA SER A 439 -20.92 -17.88 12.88
C SER A 439 -22.21 -18.15 12.09
N THR A 440 -22.93 -19.24 12.37
CA THR A 440 -24.23 -19.53 11.72
C THR A 440 -25.41 -18.78 12.33
N ALA A 441 -25.36 -18.45 13.63
CA ALA A 441 -26.41 -17.68 14.30
C ALA A 441 -26.43 -16.20 13.85
N GLU A 442 -25.28 -15.62 13.52
CA GLU A 442 -25.21 -14.26 12.96
C GLU A 442 -25.91 -14.15 11.61
N VAL A 443 -25.77 -15.17 10.75
CA VAL A 443 -26.43 -15.25 9.42
C VAL A 443 -27.95 -15.27 9.55
N GLY A 444 -28.50 -16.06 10.48
CA GLY A 444 -29.95 -16.17 10.69
C GLY A 444 -30.60 -14.93 11.31
N SER A 445 -29.85 -14.10 12.04
CA SER A 445 -30.36 -12.86 12.64
C SER A 445 -30.46 -11.68 11.67
N ALA A 446 -29.73 -11.76 10.53
CA ALA A 446 -29.73 -10.74 9.49
C ALA A 446 -30.91 -10.91 8.49
N GLU A 447 -31.51 -12.09 8.39
CA GLU A 447 -32.68 -12.36 7.54
C GLU A 447 -34.03 -11.97 8.20
N GLY A 448 -34.02 -11.56 9.47
CA GLY A 448 -35.23 -11.29 10.26
C GLY A 448 -35.45 -9.84 10.69
N ARG A 449 -34.78 -8.84 10.11
CA ARG A 449 -34.97 -7.42 10.43
C ARG A 449 -35.24 -6.54 9.21
#